data_AF-A0A536VA23-F1
#
_entry.id   AF-A0A536VA23-F1
#
_cell.length_a   1.000
_cell.length_b   1.000
_cell.length_c   1.000
_cell.angle_alpha   90.00
_cell.angle_beta   90.00
_cell.angle_gamma   90.00
#
_symmetry.space_group_name_H-M   'P 1'
#
loop_
_entity.id
_entity.type
_entity.pdbx_description
1 polymer ?
#
loop_
_entity_poly.entity_id
_entity_poly.type
_entity_poly.pdbx_seq_one_letter_code
_entity_poly.pdbx_strand_id
1 'polypeptide(L)'
;MSHHPLFERHKPLLDQALAAIAGRGYWSAFTESPSPRVYGEGAAESGKAAFDALLNKPFPLDHPGTQGGAGAEVSPYGMALGVKYPKVDLDTLFAAVEKAEVQWRKAGAEAWVGVSLEILTRINKRSFEIA
;
A
#
# COMPACT_ATOMS: atom_id res chain seq x y z
N MET A 1 4.56 -24.59 -16.55
CA MET A 1 4.88 -23.20 -16.19
C MET A 1 4.38 -23.00 -14.77
N SER A 2 5.23 -22.61 -13.83
CA SER A 2 4.78 -22.39 -12.44
C SER A 2 4.22 -20.96 -12.37
N HIS A 3 2.93 -20.84 -12.09
CA HIS A 3 2.27 -19.55 -11.96
C HIS A 3 2.54 -18.96 -10.57
N HIS A 4 2.73 -17.64 -10.49
CA HIS A 4 2.97 -16.99 -9.20
C HIS A 4 1.69 -17.05 -8.32
N PRO A 5 1.73 -17.49 -7.05
CA PRO A 5 0.52 -17.70 -6.25
C PRO A 5 -0.37 -16.46 -6.09
N LEU A 6 0.22 -15.26 -5.98
CA LEU A 6 -0.55 -14.02 -5.91
C LEU A 6 -1.19 -13.66 -7.26
N PHE A 7 -0.60 -14.09 -8.38
CA PHE A 7 -1.21 -13.88 -9.69
C PHE A 7 -2.48 -14.71 -9.80
N GLU A 8 -2.41 -16.01 -9.48
CA GLU A 8 -3.56 -16.91 -9.50
C GLU A 8 -4.68 -16.43 -8.57
N ARG A 9 -4.33 -16.00 -7.35
CA ARG A 9 -5.27 -15.45 -6.39
C ARG A 9 -6.06 -14.25 -6.95
N HIS A 10 -5.39 -13.37 -7.68
CA HIS A 10 -5.95 -12.11 -8.17
C HIS A 10 -6.34 -12.13 -9.65
N LYS A 11 -6.19 -13.27 -10.32
CA LYS A 11 -6.51 -13.41 -11.74
C LYS A 11 -7.95 -13.02 -12.08
N PRO A 12 -8.99 -13.39 -11.29
CA PRO A 12 -10.35 -12.94 -11.57
C PRO A 12 -10.51 -11.41 -11.52
N LEU A 13 -9.82 -10.74 -10.60
CA LEU A 13 -9.82 -9.28 -10.50
C LEU A 13 -9.12 -8.65 -11.71
N LEU A 14 -8.00 -9.22 -12.14
CA LEU A 14 -7.28 -8.78 -13.35
C LEU A 14 -8.14 -8.93 -14.61
N ASP A 15 -8.80 -10.08 -14.79
CA ASP A 15 -9.63 -10.35 -15.97
C ASP A 15 -10.82 -9.38 -16.04
N GLN A 16 -11.44 -9.04 -14.91
CA GLN A 16 -12.47 -8.00 -14.85
C GLN A 16 -11.92 -6.61 -15.20
N ALA A 17 -10.74 -6.25 -14.70
CA ALA A 17 -10.09 -4.99 -15.04
C ALA A 17 -9.80 -4.88 -16.54
N LEU A 18 -9.30 -5.95 -17.16
CA LEU A 18 -9.03 -6.02 -18.60
C LEU A 18 -10.33 -5.86 -19.42
N ALA A 19 -11.41 -6.51 -19.01
CA ALA A 19 -12.72 -6.33 -19.63
C ALA A 19 -13.25 -4.89 -19.48
N ALA A 20 -13.07 -4.29 -18.30
CA ALA A 20 -13.51 -2.92 -18.02
C ALA A 20 -12.77 -1.88 -18.86
N ILE A 21 -11.44 -1.99 -19.00
CA ILE A 21 -10.67 -1.05 -19.85
C ILE A 21 -11.00 -1.20 -21.33
N ALA A 22 -11.35 -2.42 -21.79
CA ALA A 22 -11.78 -2.66 -23.16
C ALA A 22 -13.20 -2.12 -23.42
N GLY A 23 -14.14 -2.35 -22.49
CA GLY A 23 -15.52 -1.93 -22.62
C GLY A 23 -15.78 -0.46 -22.29
N ARG A 24 -14.91 0.17 -21.48
CA ARG A 24 -15.00 1.57 -21.01
C ARG A 24 -16.33 1.95 -20.32
N GLY A 25 -17.08 0.96 -19.85
CA GLY A 25 -18.25 1.15 -19.00
C GLY A 25 -17.85 1.48 -17.57
N TYR A 26 -18.84 1.82 -16.74
CA TYR A 26 -18.61 2.02 -15.31
C TYR A 26 -18.24 0.70 -14.63
N TRP A 27 -17.09 0.67 -13.99
CA TRP A 27 -16.64 -0.42 -13.14
C TRP A 27 -15.62 0.10 -12.12
N SER A 28 -15.71 -0.38 -10.89
CA SER A 28 -14.69 -0.17 -9.86
C SER A 28 -14.51 -1.47 -9.08
N ALA A 29 -13.26 -1.88 -8.90
CA ALA A 29 -12.90 -3.04 -8.09
C ALA A 29 -13.13 -2.81 -6.58
N PHE A 30 -13.10 -1.56 -6.15
CA PHE A 30 -13.10 -1.18 -4.74
C PHE A 30 -14.25 -0.23 -4.46
N THR A 31 -15.10 -0.56 -3.48
CA THR A 31 -16.29 0.24 -3.18
C THR A 31 -15.93 1.58 -2.55
N GLU A 32 -16.46 2.67 -3.12
CA GLU A 32 -16.24 4.04 -2.65
C GLU A 32 -17.04 4.39 -1.40
N SER A 33 -18.16 3.71 -1.16
CA SER A 33 -18.99 3.93 0.04
C SER A 33 -18.30 3.38 1.29
N PRO A 34 -18.11 4.17 2.37
CA PRO A 34 -17.53 3.72 3.64
C PRO A 34 -18.54 2.90 4.46
N SER A 35 -19.31 2.02 3.81
CA SER A 35 -20.37 1.23 4.44
C SER A 35 -19.78 0.10 5.30
N PRO A 36 -20.25 -0.09 6.55
CA PRO A 36 -19.92 -1.26 7.37
C PRO A 36 -20.26 -2.58 6.67
N ARG A 37 -21.22 -2.58 5.74
CA ARG A 37 -21.59 -3.76 4.95
C ARG A 37 -20.46 -4.23 4.04
N VAL A 38 -19.56 -3.34 3.64
CA VAL A 38 -18.42 -3.64 2.75
C VAL A 38 -17.14 -3.83 3.56
N TYR A 39 -16.90 -2.94 4.52
CA TYR A 39 -15.63 -2.91 5.24
C TYR A 39 -15.65 -3.64 6.59
N GLY A 40 -16.83 -4.08 7.03
CA GLY A 40 -17.04 -4.71 8.34
C GLY A 40 -17.49 -3.71 9.41
N GLU A 41 -18.25 -4.21 10.38
CA GLU A 41 -18.53 -3.46 11.60
C GLU A 41 -17.21 -3.21 12.37
N GLY A 42 -17.02 -2.00 12.91
CA GLY A 42 -15.81 -1.64 13.64
C GLY A 42 -14.61 -1.19 12.77
N ALA A 43 -14.77 -1.15 11.44
CA ALA A 43 -13.67 -0.80 10.53
C ALA A 43 -13.24 0.67 10.63
N ALA A 44 -14.18 1.58 10.88
CA ALA A 44 -13.89 3.01 11.07
C ALA A 44 -13.12 3.24 12.36
N GLU A 45 -13.55 2.61 13.45
CA GLU A 45 -12.91 2.68 14.76
C GLU A 45 -11.51 2.08 14.73
N SER A 46 -11.36 0.93 14.06
CA SER A 46 -10.06 0.27 13.88
C SER A 46 -9.11 1.11 13.02
N GLY A 47 -9.60 1.71 11.94
CA GLY A 47 -8.82 2.61 11.09
C GLY A 47 -8.35 3.85 11.84
N LYS A 48 -9.25 4.48 12.61
CA LYS A 48 -8.90 5.59 13.50
C LYS A 48 -7.86 5.19 14.54
N ALA A 49 -8.03 4.04 15.20
CA ALA A 49 -7.08 3.56 16.18
C ALA A 49 -5.69 3.30 15.57
N ALA A 50 -5.63 2.76 14.34
CA ALA A 50 -4.39 2.58 13.61
C ALA A 50 -3.71 3.92 13.27
N PHE A 51 -4.47 4.92 12.81
CA PHE A 51 -3.97 6.28 12.59
C PHE A 51 -3.45 6.92 13.88
N ASP A 52 -4.24 6.90 14.95
CA ASP A 52 -3.87 7.48 16.25
C ASP A 52 -2.58 6.81 16.79
N ALA A 53 -2.39 5.52 16.51
CA ALA A 53 -1.19 4.78 16.87
C ALA A 53 0.06 5.18 16.07
N LEU A 54 -0.03 6.02 15.04
CA LEU A 54 1.13 6.57 14.32
C LEU A 54 1.56 7.95 14.83
N LEU A 55 0.71 8.63 15.60
CA LEU A 55 0.97 10.00 16.04
C LEU A 55 2.14 10.09 17.02
N ASN A 56 2.87 11.20 16.96
CA ASN A 56 3.94 11.60 17.87
C ASN A 56 5.07 10.57 18.02
N LYS A 57 5.33 9.75 16.99
CA LYS A 57 6.38 8.73 17.01
C LYS A 57 7.01 8.53 15.63
N PRO A 58 8.17 7.86 15.56
CA PRO A 58 8.72 7.39 14.29
C PRO A 58 7.76 6.42 13.62
N PHE A 59 7.51 6.63 12.33
CA PHE A 59 6.77 5.69 11.49
C PHE A 59 7.54 4.37 11.41
N PRO A 60 6.87 3.20 11.57
CA PRO A 60 7.53 1.90 11.70
C PRO A 60 8.01 1.38 10.33
N LEU A 61 9.01 2.04 9.76
CA LEU A 61 9.60 1.73 8.46
C LEU A 61 11.12 1.68 8.61
N ASP A 62 11.71 0.62 8.08
CA ASP A 62 13.15 0.41 8.05
C ASP A 62 13.64 0.43 6.60
N HIS A 63 14.62 1.27 6.33
CA HIS A 63 15.23 1.43 5.03
C HIS A 63 16.76 1.33 5.12
N PRO A 64 17.41 0.66 4.16
CA PRO A 64 18.87 0.71 4.02
C PRO A 64 19.36 2.17 3.98
N GLY A 65 20.38 2.47 4.78
CA GLY A 65 20.97 3.81 4.82
C GLY A 65 20.21 4.81 5.71
N THR A 66 19.33 4.36 6.62
CA THR A 66 18.65 5.26 7.56
C THR A 66 19.66 6.01 8.45
N GLN A 67 19.59 7.34 8.40
CA GLN A 67 20.39 8.33 9.13
C GLN A 67 19.45 9.32 9.83
N GLY A 68 18.91 8.89 10.97
CA GLY A 68 17.98 9.69 11.77
C GLY A 68 16.58 9.78 11.16
N GLY A 69 15.85 10.84 11.53
CA GLY A 69 14.45 11.02 11.11
C GLY A 69 14.14 12.44 10.64
N ALA A 70 13.22 12.55 9.69
CA ALA A 70 12.69 13.81 9.18
C ALA A 70 11.15 13.80 9.27
N GLY A 71 10.53 14.98 9.37
CA GLY A 71 9.07 15.11 9.42
C GLY A 71 8.65 16.42 10.06
N ALA A 72 7.77 17.15 9.41
CA ALA A 72 7.24 18.43 9.88
C ALA A 72 5.80 18.62 9.39
N GLU A 73 5.06 17.51 9.30
CA GLU A 73 3.68 17.52 8.81
C GLU A 73 2.76 18.27 9.78
N VAL A 74 1.87 19.07 9.21
CA VAL A 74 0.89 19.86 9.95
C VAL A 74 -0.49 19.51 9.40
N SER A 75 -1.40 19.10 10.28
CA SER A 75 -2.78 18.85 9.88
C SER A 75 -3.49 20.19 9.61
N PRO A 76 -4.18 20.35 8.46
CA PRO A 76 -5.03 21.50 8.20
C PRO A 76 -6.18 21.66 9.22
N TYR A 77 -6.53 20.59 9.93
CA TYR A 77 -7.55 20.59 10.98
C TYR A 77 -7.01 21.00 12.37
N GLY A 78 -5.74 21.39 12.47
CA GLY A 78 -5.14 21.93 13.68
C GLY A 78 -4.64 20.90 14.69
N MET A 79 -4.76 19.60 14.41
CA MET A 79 -4.21 18.56 15.28
C MET A 79 -2.69 18.37 15.08
N ALA A 80 -1.98 18.08 16.16
CA ALA A 80 -0.56 17.74 16.11
C ALA A 80 -0.36 16.30 15.58
N LEU A 81 0.41 16.15 14.51
CA LEU A 81 0.71 14.85 13.92
C LEU A 81 1.97 14.23 14.53
N GLY A 82 3.08 14.99 14.54
CA GLY A 82 4.32 14.61 15.21
C GLY A 82 5.01 13.35 14.65
N VAL A 83 4.61 12.88 13.46
CA VAL A 83 5.19 11.70 12.80
C VAL A 83 6.57 12.03 12.27
N LYS A 84 7.51 11.10 12.42
CA LYS A 84 8.86 11.18 11.84
C LYS A 84 9.12 9.97 10.96
N TYR A 85 9.74 10.17 9.82
CA TYR A 85 10.09 9.15 8.83
C TYR A 85 11.60 8.96 8.78
N PRO A 86 12.10 7.76 8.44
CA PRO A 86 13.53 7.53 8.28
C PRO A 86 14.09 8.48 7.21
N LYS A 87 15.09 9.28 7.57
CA LYS A 87 15.89 10.03 6.59
C LYS A 87 16.97 9.08 6.09
N VAL A 88 17.07 8.87 4.79
CA VAL A 88 18.00 7.87 4.21
C VAL A 88 19.13 8.51 3.44
N ASP A 89 20.28 7.87 3.46
CA ASP A 89 21.37 8.09 2.52
C ASP A 89 21.01 7.49 1.15
N LEU A 90 21.00 8.34 0.13
CA LEU A 90 20.52 7.95 -1.20
C LEU A 90 21.43 6.93 -1.86
N ASP A 91 22.75 7.07 -1.75
CA ASP A 91 23.70 6.14 -2.35
C ASP A 91 23.53 4.74 -1.76
N THR A 92 23.37 4.65 -0.43
CA THR A 92 23.09 3.38 0.25
C THR A 92 21.74 2.79 -0.14
N LEU A 93 20.68 3.61 -0.24
CA LEU A 93 19.36 3.15 -0.65
C LEU A 93 19.38 2.60 -2.07
N PHE A 94 19.95 3.34 -3.03
CA PHE A 94 20.00 2.91 -4.42
C PHE A 94 20.86 1.65 -4.61
N ALA A 95 21.98 1.52 -3.90
CA ALA A 95 22.76 0.28 -3.90
C ALA A 95 21.97 -0.93 -3.38
N ALA A 96 21.03 -0.74 -2.45
CA ALA A 96 20.13 -1.79 -2.00
C ALA A 96 19.02 -2.10 -3.03
N VAL A 97 18.49 -1.06 -3.69
CA VAL A 97 17.50 -1.21 -4.78
C VAL A 97 18.09 -2.02 -5.94
N GLU A 98 19.30 -1.71 -6.39
CA GLU A 98 19.98 -2.45 -7.47
C GLU A 98 20.12 -3.95 -7.15
N LYS A 99 20.44 -4.28 -5.89
CA LYS A 99 20.51 -5.68 -5.44
C LYS A 99 19.14 -6.36 -5.44
N ALA A 100 18.10 -5.67 -4.97
CA ALA A 100 16.74 -6.19 -4.93
C ALA A 100 16.14 -6.39 -6.33
N GLU A 101 16.48 -5.51 -7.28
CA GLU A 101 16.00 -5.54 -8.66
C GLU A 101 16.32 -6.88 -9.35
N VAL A 102 17.48 -7.48 -9.07
CA VAL A 102 17.92 -8.72 -9.72
C VAL A 102 16.90 -9.85 -9.54
N GLN A 103 16.44 -10.08 -8.32
CA GLN A 103 15.46 -11.15 -8.04
C GLN A 103 14.06 -10.73 -8.46
N TRP A 104 13.71 -9.46 -8.25
CA TRP A 104 12.41 -8.92 -8.67
C TRP A 104 12.20 -9.08 -10.17
N ARG A 105 13.19 -8.71 -10.98
CA ARG A 105 13.16 -8.86 -12.44
C ARG A 105 13.07 -10.32 -12.88
N LYS A 106 13.80 -11.22 -12.22
CA LYS A 106 13.78 -12.67 -12.51
C LYS A 106 12.41 -13.31 -12.21
N ALA A 107 11.63 -12.75 -11.29
CA ALA A 107 10.31 -13.26 -10.94
C ALA A 107 9.26 -13.10 -12.07
N GLY A 108 9.48 -12.15 -13.00
CA GLY A 108 8.67 -11.99 -14.20
C GLY A 108 7.28 -11.35 -13.98
N ALA A 109 6.56 -11.17 -15.10
CA ALA A 109 5.34 -10.35 -15.14
C ALA A 109 4.22 -10.83 -14.22
N GLU A 110 4.01 -12.15 -14.10
CA GLU A 110 2.96 -12.68 -13.20
C GLU A 110 3.24 -12.32 -11.74
N ALA A 111 4.51 -12.38 -11.30
CA ALA A 111 4.88 -11.95 -9.96
C ALA A 111 4.62 -10.45 -9.76
N TRP A 112 4.99 -9.61 -10.74
CA TRP A 112 4.78 -8.16 -10.66
C TRP A 112 3.32 -7.80 -10.55
N VAL A 113 2.47 -8.39 -11.39
CA VAL A 113 1.02 -8.16 -11.39
C VAL A 113 0.39 -8.71 -10.11
N GLY A 114 0.71 -9.94 -9.73
CA GLY A 114 0.15 -10.57 -8.53
C GLY A 114 0.48 -9.81 -7.24
N VAL A 115 1.74 -9.38 -7.07
CA VAL A 115 2.15 -8.56 -5.92
C VAL A 115 1.45 -7.20 -5.94
N SER A 116 1.34 -6.55 -7.10
CA SER A 116 0.66 -5.25 -7.21
C SER A 116 -0.82 -5.35 -6.83
N LEU A 117 -1.53 -6.38 -7.30
CA LEU A 117 -2.94 -6.59 -6.97
C LEU A 117 -3.16 -6.96 -5.49
N GLU A 118 -2.21 -7.68 -4.88
CA GLU A 118 -2.22 -7.93 -3.44
C GLU A 118 -2.00 -6.65 -2.64
N ILE A 119 -1.05 -5.80 -3.04
CA ILE A 119 -0.82 -4.47 -2.42
C ILE A 119 -2.10 -3.64 -2.47
N LEU A 120 -2.74 -3.52 -3.65
CA LEU A 120 -4.00 -2.78 -3.82
C LEU A 120 -5.11 -3.34 -2.94
N THR A 121 -5.24 -4.67 -2.86
CA THR A 121 -6.22 -5.33 -1.99
C THR A 121 -5.99 -5.01 -0.52
N ARG A 122 -4.73 -4.97 -0.07
CA ARG A 122 -4.38 -4.61 1.33
C ARG A 122 -4.60 -3.13 1.62
N ILE A 123 -4.29 -2.26 0.67
CA ILE A 123 -4.57 -0.82 0.77
C ILE A 123 -6.09 -0.61 0.93
N ASN A 124 -6.92 -1.27 0.11
CA ASN A 124 -8.36 -1.16 0.24
C ASN A 124 -8.87 -1.65 1.62
N LYS A 125 -8.30 -2.71 2.19
CA LYS A 125 -8.65 -3.14 3.56
C LYS A 125 -8.29 -2.11 4.64
N ARG A 126 -7.35 -1.20 4.35
CA ARG A 126 -6.92 -0.12 5.24
C ARG A 126 -7.52 1.23 4.87
N SER A 127 -8.59 1.27 4.06
CA SER A 127 -9.22 2.52 3.60
C SER A 127 -9.50 3.50 4.74
N PHE A 128 -10.03 3.04 5.89
CA PHE A 128 -10.32 3.92 7.02
C PHE A 128 -9.09 4.48 7.75
N GLU A 129 -7.95 3.80 7.69
CA GLU A 129 -6.70 4.33 8.23
C GLU A 129 -6.09 5.39 7.29
N ILE A 130 -6.34 5.26 5.98
CA ILE A 130 -5.80 6.13 4.92
C ILE A 130 -6.69 7.36 4.67
N ALA A 131 -7.97 7.29 5.04
CA ALA A 131 -9.00 8.31 4.78
C ALA A 131 -8.84 9.61 5.59
#